data_AF-A0A932SBA1-F1
#
_entry.id   AF-A0A932SBA1-F1
#
_cell.length_a   1.000
_cell.length_b   1.000
_cell.length_c   1.000
_cell.angle_alpha   90.00
_cell.angle_beta   90.00
_cell.angle_gamma   90.00
#
_symmetry.space_group_name_H-M   'P 1'
#
loop_
_entity.id
_entity.type
_entity.pdbx_description
1 polymer ?
#
loop_
_entity_poly.entity_id
_entity_poly.type
_entity_poly.pdbx_seq_one_letter_code
_entity_poly.pdbx_strand_id
1 'polypeptide(L)'
;MKPPFKRWLKNIGLRVICMGIACLSGVIDVYAQGNPDQAVNALLPMIKDRFGSANTINQNALEPLTSDQTKLSTLDGKTHGSGQLTCPASPYFLNVFIHPSTTGDLSKVLIEQDTNFDSKIDYSYSVPVSVSGVCSNGVMSCAPGLWNNCKSYKWSAPNGKATLTEAPPSELGGCYCINNSCGNNMAMSSLSRVLGDLG
;
A
#
# COMPACT_ATOMS: atom_id res chain seq x y z
N MET A 1 3.76 54.24 -72.84
CA MET A 1 3.15 53.73 -71.59
C MET A 1 2.22 52.57 -71.95
N LYS A 2 2.50 51.34 -71.50
CA LYS A 2 1.69 50.13 -71.72
C LYS A 2 1.07 49.73 -70.38
N PRO A 3 -0.24 49.44 -70.28
CA PRO A 3 -0.90 49.21 -68.99
C PRO A 3 -0.62 47.82 -68.39
N PRO A 4 -0.70 47.68 -67.06
CA PRO A 4 -0.15 46.58 -66.26
C PRO A 4 -1.06 45.33 -66.16
N PHE A 5 -1.94 45.10 -67.12
CA PHE A 5 -2.99 44.07 -67.02
C PHE A 5 -2.47 42.63 -67.24
N LYS A 6 -1.36 42.47 -67.98
CA LYS A 6 -0.81 41.14 -68.33
C LYS A 6 -0.12 40.40 -67.18
N ARG A 7 0.21 41.06 -66.08
CA ARG A 7 0.91 40.45 -64.92
C ARG A 7 -0.06 39.88 -63.89
N TRP A 8 -1.32 40.31 -63.90
CA TRP A 8 -2.38 39.84 -63.00
C TRP A 8 -2.98 38.49 -63.42
N LEU A 9 -3.16 38.27 -64.73
CA LEU A 9 -3.73 37.01 -65.27
C LEU A 9 -2.80 35.78 -65.13
N LYS A 10 -1.47 35.97 -65.13
CA LYS A 10 -0.51 34.86 -64.97
C LYS A 10 -0.48 34.27 -63.55
N ASN A 11 -0.85 35.04 -62.53
CA ASN A 11 -0.83 34.60 -61.13
C ASN A 11 -2.16 33.98 -60.66
N ILE A 12 -3.24 34.14 -61.42
CA ILE A 12 -4.54 33.52 -61.12
C ILE A 12 -4.61 32.09 -61.69
N GLY A 13 -4.06 31.86 -62.89
CA GLY A 13 -4.03 30.52 -63.50
C GLY A 13 -3.21 29.48 -62.72
N LEU A 14 -2.16 29.91 -62.00
CA LEU A 14 -1.32 29.00 -61.21
C LEU A 14 -1.92 28.67 -59.83
N ARG A 15 -2.83 29.50 -59.32
CA ARG A 15 -3.48 29.28 -58.01
C ARG A 15 -4.72 28.41 -58.07
N VAL A 16 -5.38 28.33 -59.24
CA VAL A 16 -6.57 27.47 -59.43
C VAL A 16 -6.18 25.99 -59.63
N ILE A 17 -4.98 25.70 -60.13
CA ILE A 17 -4.51 24.32 -60.34
C ILE A 17 -4.10 23.64 -59.02
N CYS A 18 -3.62 24.39 -58.02
CA CYS A 18 -3.31 23.82 -56.69
C CYS A 18 -4.53 23.60 -55.80
N MET A 19 -5.69 24.17 -56.12
CA MET A 19 -6.91 24.05 -55.32
C MET A 19 -7.84 22.89 -55.77
N GLY A 20 -7.47 22.18 -56.84
CA GLY A 20 -8.25 21.04 -57.38
C GLY A 20 -7.75 19.64 -57.00
N ILE A 21 -6.59 19.51 -56.34
CA ILE A 21 -5.97 18.20 -56.03
C ILE A 21 -5.88 17.92 -54.50
N ALA A 22 -6.25 18.88 -53.64
CA ALA A 22 -6.19 18.71 -52.18
C ALA A 22 -7.50 18.21 -51.52
N CYS A 23 -8.55 17.89 -52.30
CA CYS A 23 -9.86 17.46 -51.77
C CYS A 23 -10.18 15.97 -51.99
N LEU A 24 -9.17 15.12 -52.22
CA LEU A 24 -9.37 13.66 -52.43
C LEU A 24 -8.59 12.75 -51.46
N SER A 25 -7.99 13.29 -50.40
CA SER A 25 -7.29 12.48 -49.39
C SER A 25 -7.37 13.08 -48.00
N GLY A 26 -8.59 13.20 -47.45
CA GLY A 26 -8.75 13.76 -46.09
C GLY A 26 -10.02 13.37 -45.34
N VAL A 27 -10.84 12.43 -45.83
CA VAL A 27 -11.96 11.87 -45.05
C VAL A 27 -11.99 10.36 -45.24
N ILE A 28 -10.95 9.70 -44.77
CA ILE A 28 -10.98 8.27 -44.47
C ILE A 28 -10.20 8.03 -43.18
N ASP A 29 -10.56 8.73 -42.09
CA ASP A 29 -10.47 8.06 -40.78
C ASP A 29 -11.71 7.18 -40.68
N VAL A 30 -11.66 6.11 -41.48
CA VAL A 30 -12.35 4.87 -41.16
C VAL A 30 -11.97 4.59 -39.72
N TYR A 31 -12.98 4.56 -38.84
CA TYR A 31 -12.91 3.74 -37.65
C TYR A 31 -12.57 2.34 -38.15
N ALA A 32 -11.28 2.06 -38.30
CA ALA A 32 -10.78 0.72 -38.40
C ALA A 32 -11.13 0.16 -37.03
N GLN A 33 -12.28 -0.53 -36.96
CA GLN A 33 -12.45 -1.58 -35.98
C GLN A 33 -11.33 -2.58 -36.31
N GLY A 34 -10.14 -2.31 -35.75
CA GLY A 34 -9.04 -3.25 -35.75
C GLY A 34 -9.59 -4.56 -35.23
N ASN A 35 -9.22 -5.64 -35.89
CA ASN A 35 -9.65 -6.99 -35.51
C ASN A 35 -9.54 -7.10 -33.97
N PRO A 36 -10.61 -7.45 -33.24
CA PRO A 36 -10.57 -7.55 -31.77
C PRO A 36 -9.41 -8.43 -31.30
N ASP A 37 -9.00 -9.43 -32.10
CA ASP A 37 -7.81 -10.24 -31.82
C ASP A 37 -6.50 -9.43 -31.86
N GLN A 38 -6.37 -8.47 -32.78
CA GLN A 38 -5.21 -7.58 -32.84
C GLN A 38 -5.17 -6.62 -31.65
N ALA A 39 -6.32 -6.08 -31.24
CA ALA A 39 -6.42 -5.25 -30.05
C ALA A 39 -6.09 -6.03 -28.77
N VAL A 40 -6.60 -7.26 -28.66
CA VAL A 40 -6.34 -8.17 -27.54
C VAL A 40 -4.86 -8.57 -27.50
N ASN A 41 -4.26 -8.93 -28.63
CA ASN A 41 -2.84 -9.29 -28.71
C ASN A 41 -1.90 -8.12 -28.40
N ALA A 42 -2.33 -6.88 -28.66
CA ALA A 42 -1.57 -5.68 -28.28
C ALA A 42 -1.66 -5.37 -26.77
N LEU A 43 -2.82 -5.62 -26.14
CA LEU A 43 -3.07 -5.29 -24.73
C LEU A 43 -2.63 -6.38 -23.75
N LEU A 44 -2.70 -7.65 -24.14
CA LEU A 44 -2.40 -8.81 -23.29
C LEU A 44 -0.99 -8.77 -22.65
N PRO A 45 0.09 -8.47 -23.40
CA PRO A 45 1.42 -8.36 -22.81
C PRO A 45 1.49 -7.24 -21.76
N MET A 46 0.85 -6.10 -22.04
CA MET A 46 0.84 -4.94 -21.14
C MET A 46 0.10 -5.23 -19.84
N ILE A 47 -1.03 -5.95 -19.93
CA ILE A 47 -1.79 -6.41 -18.76
C ILE A 47 -0.98 -7.41 -17.95
N LYS A 48 -0.31 -8.37 -18.61
CA LYS A 48 0.55 -9.35 -17.92
C LYS A 48 1.74 -8.70 -17.24
N ASP A 49 2.40 -7.75 -17.88
CA ASP A 49 3.54 -7.05 -17.28
C ASP A 49 3.13 -6.23 -16.05
N ARG A 50 1.96 -5.57 -16.09
CA ARG A 50 1.51 -4.74 -14.96
C ARG A 50 0.74 -5.48 -13.87
N PHE A 51 0.04 -6.56 -14.21
CA PHE A 51 -0.88 -7.25 -13.29
C PHE A 51 -0.76 -8.78 -13.29
N GLY A 52 0.23 -9.36 -13.98
CA GLY A 52 0.41 -10.80 -14.10
C GLY A 52 1.02 -11.50 -12.88
N SER A 53 1.38 -10.77 -11.83
CA SER A 53 1.94 -11.33 -10.60
C SER A 53 1.51 -10.54 -9.36
N ALA A 54 1.57 -11.16 -8.18
CA ALA A 54 1.30 -10.46 -6.92
C ALA A 54 2.19 -9.22 -6.74
N ASN A 55 3.46 -9.32 -7.12
CA ASN A 55 4.41 -8.20 -7.00
C ASN A 55 4.06 -7.05 -7.95
N THR A 56 3.72 -7.36 -9.20
CA THR A 56 3.35 -6.31 -10.17
C THR A 56 1.99 -5.69 -9.84
N ILE A 57 1.04 -6.44 -9.28
CA ILE A 57 -0.20 -5.89 -8.72
C ILE A 57 0.07 -4.94 -7.55
N ASN A 58 0.96 -5.32 -6.61
CA ASN A 58 1.33 -4.45 -5.49
C ASN A 58 1.86 -3.10 -6.01
N GLN A 59 2.81 -3.13 -6.94
CA GLN A 59 3.47 -1.93 -7.46
C GLN A 59 2.59 -1.07 -8.37
N ASN A 60 1.71 -1.68 -9.18
CA ASN A 60 0.93 -0.95 -10.19
C ASN A 60 -0.50 -0.61 -9.77
N ALA A 61 -1.03 -1.23 -8.71
CA ALA A 61 -2.39 -0.97 -8.22
C ALA A 61 -2.42 -0.62 -6.72
N LEU A 62 -1.82 -1.43 -5.85
CA LEU A 62 -2.01 -1.26 -4.40
C LEU A 62 -1.20 -0.07 -3.85
N GLU A 63 0.09 0.01 -4.13
CA GLU A 63 0.94 1.12 -3.69
C GLU A 63 0.43 2.48 -4.17
N PRO A 64 0.03 2.68 -5.45
CA PRO A 64 -0.52 3.96 -5.87
C PRO A 64 -1.87 4.33 -5.25
N LEU A 65 -2.65 3.33 -4.81
CA LEU A 65 -3.94 3.53 -4.18
C LEU A 65 -3.84 3.81 -2.68
N THR A 66 -2.76 3.36 -2.04
CA THR A 66 -2.55 3.52 -0.61
C THR A 66 -1.44 4.51 -0.29
N SER A 67 -0.59 4.94 -1.21
CA SER A 67 0.47 5.92 -0.95
C SER A 67 0.32 7.15 -1.84
N ASP A 68 0.65 8.32 -1.31
CA ASP A 68 0.73 9.57 -2.07
C ASP A 68 2.03 9.67 -2.90
N GLN A 69 3.00 8.79 -2.64
CA GLN A 69 4.32 8.78 -3.29
C GLN A 69 4.30 8.11 -4.67
N THR A 70 3.35 7.21 -4.92
CA THR A 70 3.26 6.44 -6.17
C THR A 70 1.99 6.82 -6.92
N LYS A 71 2.07 7.05 -8.23
CA LYS A 71 0.92 7.42 -9.06
C LYS A 71 0.38 6.22 -9.82
N LEU A 72 -0.93 6.16 -9.99
CA LEU A 72 -1.56 5.24 -10.93
C LEU A 72 -1.06 5.58 -12.34
N SER A 73 -0.90 4.56 -13.16
CA SER A 73 -0.53 4.73 -14.56
C SER A 73 -1.51 3.98 -15.46
N THR A 74 -1.79 4.54 -16.64
CA THR A 74 -2.52 3.83 -17.69
C THR A 74 -1.75 2.58 -18.13
N LEU A 75 -2.44 1.63 -18.77
CA LEU A 75 -1.82 0.38 -19.22
C LEU A 75 -0.57 0.60 -20.08
N ASP A 76 -0.57 1.66 -20.88
CA ASP A 76 0.55 2.09 -21.74
C ASP A 76 1.66 2.86 -21.02
N GLY A 77 1.51 3.15 -19.73
CA GLY A 77 2.51 3.85 -18.95
C GLY A 77 2.62 5.35 -19.22
N LYS A 78 1.80 5.92 -20.13
CA LYS A 78 1.99 7.29 -20.62
C LYS A 78 1.25 8.32 -19.79
N THR A 79 0.11 7.95 -19.24
CA THR A 79 -0.71 8.84 -18.43
C THR A 79 -0.58 8.42 -16.99
N HIS A 80 -0.43 9.41 -16.10
CA HIS A 80 -0.36 9.20 -14.67
C HIS A 80 -1.47 9.98 -13.98
N GLY A 81 -2.08 9.37 -12.98
CA GLY A 81 -3.13 9.97 -12.17
C GLY A 81 -2.93 9.64 -10.70
N SER A 82 -3.43 10.51 -9.83
CA SER A 82 -3.52 10.20 -8.41
C SER A 82 -4.89 9.59 -8.15
N GLY A 83 -4.93 8.42 -7.54
CA GLY A 83 -6.13 7.86 -6.96
C GLY A 83 -5.72 7.36 -5.59
N GLN A 84 -6.19 7.98 -4.52
CA GLN A 84 -5.84 7.57 -3.16
C GLN A 84 -7.10 7.16 -2.44
N LEU A 85 -7.09 5.96 -1.90
CA LEU A 85 -8.09 5.53 -0.93
C LEU A 85 -7.93 6.40 0.32
N THR A 86 -9.02 6.65 1.04
CA THR A 86 -9.09 7.58 2.18
C THR A 86 -8.13 7.29 3.35
N CYS A 87 -7.33 6.23 3.28
CA CYS A 87 -6.32 5.88 4.27
C CYS A 87 -4.95 5.72 3.57
N PRO A 88 -4.12 6.76 3.53
CA PRO A 88 -2.72 6.62 3.15
C PRO A 88 -2.05 5.56 4.04
N ALA A 89 -1.24 4.67 3.48
CA ALA A 89 -0.34 3.81 4.22
C ALA A 89 0.89 4.64 4.60
N SER A 90 1.04 4.90 5.89
CA SER A 90 2.26 5.48 6.42
C SER A 90 3.32 4.39 6.58
N PRO A 91 4.59 4.65 6.22
CA PRO A 91 5.69 3.72 6.48
C PRO A 91 5.88 3.43 7.99
N TYR A 92 5.31 4.27 8.86
CA TYR A 92 5.40 4.16 10.32
C TYR A 92 4.04 4.01 11.01
N PHE A 93 3.05 3.42 10.33
CA PHE A 93 1.71 3.23 10.90
C PHE A 93 1.73 2.60 12.30
N LEU A 94 2.57 1.58 12.51
CA LEU A 94 2.71 0.88 13.78
C LEU A 94 4.18 0.50 13.99
N ASN A 95 4.74 0.87 15.13
CA ASN A 95 6.05 0.44 15.58
C ASN A 95 5.92 -0.24 16.95
N VAL A 96 6.49 -1.43 17.07
CA VAL A 96 6.43 -2.25 18.28
C VAL A 96 7.85 -2.45 18.80
N PHE A 97 8.14 -1.84 19.95
CA PHE A 97 9.41 -2.02 20.64
C PHE A 97 9.21 -2.94 21.86
N ILE A 98 10.06 -3.96 21.98
CA ILE A 98 10.05 -4.88 23.10
C ILE A 98 11.41 -4.97 23.80
N HIS A 99 11.39 -5.20 25.11
CA HIS A 99 12.59 -5.45 25.90
C HIS A 99 12.35 -6.63 26.86
N PRO A 100 13.05 -7.76 26.67
CA PRO A 100 13.03 -8.88 27.61
C PRO A 100 13.77 -8.54 28.91
N SER A 101 13.29 -9.10 30.01
CA SER A 101 13.94 -9.08 31.32
C SER A 101 14.76 -10.35 31.57
N THR A 102 15.43 -10.43 32.71
CA THR A 102 16.21 -11.62 33.13
C THR A 102 15.35 -12.86 33.33
N THR A 103 14.06 -12.70 33.62
CA THR A 103 13.10 -13.82 33.76
C THR A 103 12.51 -14.26 32.42
N GLY A 104 12.90 -13.62 31.31
CA GLY A 104 12.38 -13.89 29.98
C GLY A 104 11.05 -13.21 29.67
N ASP A 105 10.37 -12.64 30.66
CA ASP A 105 9.19 -11.80 30.44
C ASP A 105 9.60 -10.49 29.73
N LEU A 106 8.72 -9.91 28.92
CA LEU A 106 8.94 -8.57 28.36
C LEU A 106 8.64 -7.53 29.44
N SER A 107 9.69 -6.87 29.93
CA SER A 107 9.58 -5.78 30.91
C SER A 107 9.14 -4.46 30.28
N LYS A 108 9.31 -4.32 28.96
CA LYS A 108 8.80 -3.18 28.19
C LYS A 108 8.20 -3.68 26.88
N VAL A 109 6.97 -3.27 26.62
CA VAL A 109 6.33 -3.33 25.30
C VAL A 109 5.78 -1.93 25.05
N LEU A 110 6.26 -1.30 23.98
CA LEU A 110 5.90 0.05 23.58
C LEU A 110 5.31 -0.02 22.18
N ILE A 111 4.08 0.47 22.06
CA ILE A 111 3.37 0.58 20.80
C ILE A 111 3.37 2.05 20.40
N GLU A 112 3.90 2.36 19.22
CA GLU A 112 3.90 3.69 18.63
C GLU A 112 3.07 3.66 17.36
N GLN A 113 2.20 4.65 17.18
CA GLN A 113 1.32 4.75 16.03
C GLN A 113 1.40 6.13 15.39
N ASP A 114 1.27 6.13 14.08
CA ASP A 114 0.93 7.28 13.27
C ASP A 114 -0.59 7.20 12.99
N THR A 115 -1.38 7.94 13.76
CA THR A 115 -2.86 7.83 13.71
C THR A 115 -3.49 8.65 12.58
N ASN A 116 -2.73 9.57 11.97
CA ASN A 116 -3.20 10.41 10.86
C ASN A 116 -2.52 10.07 9.51
N PHE A 117 -1.59 9.11 9.52
CA PHE A 117 -0.83 8.61 8.38
C PHE A 117 0.07 9.66 7.69
N ASP A 118 0.58 10.64 8.44
CA ASP A 118 1.43 11.72 7.93
C ASP A 118 2.94 11.41 7.98
N SER A 119 3.29 10.15 8.25
CA SER A 119 4.65 9.63 8.48
C SER A 119 5.30 10.11 9.78
N LYS A 120 4.52 10.58 10.75
CA LYS A 120 5.01 10.93 12.10
C LYS A 120 4.22 10.18 13.16
N ILE A 121 4.94 9.66 14.14
CA ILE A 121 4.33 9.07 15.33
C ILE A 121 3.65 10.18 16.13
N ASP A 122 2.35 10.02 16.38
CA ASP A 122 1.52 10.95 17.16
C ASP A 122 0.88 10.28 18.40
N TYR A 123 1.02 8.96 18.53
CA TYR A 123 0.52 8.20 19.66
C TYR A 123 1.55 7.17 20.15
N SER A 124 1.65 7.02 21.46
CA SER A 124 2.53 6.05 22.10
C SER A 124 1.83 5.43 23.31
N TYR A 125 1.88 4.11 23.42
CA TYR A 125 1.27 3.33 24.48
C TYR A 125 2.29 2.35 25.07
N SER A 126 2.66 2.57 26.32
CA SER A 126 3.48 1.61 27.07
C SER A 126 2.57 0.63 27.79
N VAL A 127 2.73 -0.66 27.51
CA VAL A 127 2.00 -1.72 28.21
C VAL A 127 2.34 -1.64 29.70
N PRO A 128 1.33 -1.52 30.60
CA PRO A 128 1.57 -1.25 32.02
C PRO A 128 1.90 -2.50 32.84
N VAL A 129 2.10 -3.65 32.18
CA VAL A 129 2.32 -4.95 32.81
C VAL A 129 3.50 -5.67 32.16
N SER A 130 4.17 -6.52 32.93
CA SER A 130 5.17 -7.44 32.38
C SER A 130 4.47 -8.50 31.54
N VAL A 131 4.97 -8.78 30.34
CA VAL A 131 4.36 -9.75 29.42
C VAL A 131 5.07 -11.08 29.51
N SER A 132 4.39 -12.08 30.06
CA SER A 132 4.88 -13.46 30.21
C SER A 132 4.51 -14.33 29.01
N GLY A 133 3.44 -13.96 28.29
CA GLY A 133 2.91 -14.67 27.14
C GLY A 133 2.23 -13.77 26.14
N VAL A 134 2.20 -14.22 24.89
CA VAL A 134 1.60 -13.49 23.77
C VAL A 134 0.47 -14.33 23.19
N CYS A 135 -0.60 -13.67 22.76
CA CYS A 135 -1.78 -14.26 22.14
C CYS A 135 -2.04 -13.51 20.83
N SER A 136 -2.79 -14.09 19.89
CA SER A 136 -3.04 -13.47 18.58
C SER A 136 -3.82 -12.15 18.64
N ASN A 137 -4.41 -11.81 19.79
CA ASN A 137 -5.18 -10.60 20.02
C ASN A 137 -4.92 -9.98 21.41
N GLY A 138 -3.81 -10.31 22.06
CA GLY A 138 -3.54 -9.84 23.41
C GLY A 138 -2.30 -10.43 24.06
N VAL A 139 -2.22 -10.31 25.38
CA VAL A 139 -1.07 -10.75 26.17
C VAL A 139 -1.50 -11.37 27.50
N MET A 140 -0.60 -12.15 28.08
CA MET A 140 -0.71 -12.68 29.44
C MET A 140 0.39 -12.11 30.31
N SER A 141 0.03 -11.70 31.52
CA SER A 141 0.95 -11.26 32.57
C SER A 141 0.86 -12.22 33.73
N CYS A 142 1.95 -12.93 34.03
CA CYS A 142 2.01 -13.94 35.08
C CYS A 142 3.00 -13.51 36.18
N ALA A 143 3.15 -14.35 37.21
CA ALA A 143 4.25 -14.16 38.15
C ALA A 143 5.61 -14.20 37.41
N PRO A 144 6.60 -13.36 37.78
CA PRO A 144 7.86 -13.24 37.03
C PRO A 144 8.57 -14.58 36.78
N GLY A 145 8.85 -14.87 35.52
CA GLY A 145 9.53 -16.10 35.08
C GLY A 145 8.71 -17.38 35.20
N LEU A 146 7.42 -17.28 35.52
CA LEU A 146 6.52 -18.41 35.73
C LEU A 146 5.33 -18.35 34.75
N TRP A 147 4.63 -19.47 34.61
CA TRP A 147 3.38 -19.58 33.85
C TRP A 147 2.20 -19.90 34.80
N ASN A 148 2.06 -19.11 35.85
CA ASN A 148 1.02 -19.24 36.84
C ASN A 148 0.57 -17.88 37.38
N ASN A 149 -0.59 -17.85 38.07
CA ASN A 149 -1.19 -16.64 38.62
C ASN A 149 -1.34 -15.53 37.57
N CYS A 150 -1.79 -15.93 36.37
CA CYS A 150 -1.81 -15.05 35.22
C CYS A 150 -3.07 -14.20 35.15
N LYS A 151 -2.89 -12.96 34.69
CA LYS A 151 -3.95 -12.08 34.20
C LYS A 151 -3.88 -11.99 32.68
N SER A 152 -5.05 -11.91 32.07
CA SER A 152 -5.23 -11.90 30.63
C SER A 152 -5.68 -10.52 30.19
N TYR A 153 -5.10 -10.05 29.09
CA TYR A 153 -5.43 -8.74 28.56
C TYR A 153 -5.54 -8.78 27.03
N LYS A 154 -6.55 -8.11 26.50
CA LYS A 154 -6.88 -8.06 25.08
C LYS A 154 -6.60 -6.68 24.52
N TRP A 155 -6.07 -6.64 23.30
CA TRP A 155 -5.88 -5.41 22.56
C TRP A 155 -7.24 -4.80 22.19
N SER A 156 -7.35 -3.48 22.37
CA SER A 156 -8.51 -2.67 22.00
C SER A 156 -8.01 -1.40 21.31
N ALA A 157 -8.79 -0.90 20.35
CA ALA A 157 -8.43 0.29 19.57
C ALA A 157 -9.52 1.36 19.60
N PRO A 158 -9.89 1.91 20.79
CA PRO A 158 -10.85 3.00 20.85
C PRO A 158 -10.33 4.19 20.04
N ASN A 159 -11.11 4.63 19.05
CA ASN A 159 -10.73 5.70 18.12
C ASN A 159 -9.40 5.42 17.37
N GLY A 160 -9.09 4.15 17.08
CA GLY A 160 -7.89 3.76 16.34
C GLY A 160 -6.59 3.71 17.15
N LYS A 161 -6.64 3.96 18.47
CA LYS A 161 -5.47 3.98 19.36
C LYS A 161 -5.33 2.69 20.14
N ALA A 162 -4.21 1.99 19.97
CA ALA A 162 -3.92 0.73 20.62
C ALA A 162 -3.85 0.90 22.14
N THR A 163 -4.68 0.14 22.84
CA THR A 163 -4.74 0.08 24.30
C THR A 163 -4.95 -1.35 24.74
N LEU A 164 -4.61 -1.64 25.99
CA LEU A 164 -4.75 -2.97 26.55
C LEU A 164 -5.84 -2.96 27.62
N THR A 165 -6.78 -3.89 27.52
CA THR A 165 -7.91 -4.02 28.45
C THR A 165 -7.92 -5.40 29.08
N GLU A 166 -8.19 -5.51 30.38
CA GLU A 166 -8.31 -6.81 31.06
C GLU A 166 -9.50 -7.58 30.48
N ALA A 167 -9.29 -8.85 30.17
CA ALA A 167 -10.29 -9.70 29.52
C ALA A 167 -10.15 -11.14 30.02
N PRO A 168 -11.24 -11.93 30.06
CA PRO A 168 -11.15 -13.32 30.43
C PRO A 168 -10.31 -14.11 29.40
N PRO A 169 -9.57 -15.16 29.82
CA PRO A 169 -8.74 -15.95 28.91
C PRO A 169 -9.49 -16.56 27.72
N SER A 170 -10.80 -16.80 27.87
CA SER A 170 -11.67 -17.30 26.79
C SER A 170 -11.84 -16.34 25.61
N GLU A 171 -11.51 -15.05 25.80
CA GLU A 171 -11.55 -14.05 24.74
C GLU A 171 -10.20 -13.85 24.02
N LEU A 172 -9.16 -14.58 24.45
CA LEU A 172 -7.85 -14.54 23.83
C LEU A 172 -7.66 -15.68 22.83
N GLY A 173 -6.96 -15.38 21.73
CA GLY A 173 -6.63 -16.36 20.70
C GLY A 173 -5.27 -17.01 20.94
N GLY A 174 -5.26 -18.30 21.27
CA GLY A 174 -4.06 -19.16 21.13
C GLY A 174 -2.81 -18.67 21.87
N CYS A 175 -2.95 -18.30 23.14
CA CYS A 175 -1.84 -17.79 23.94
C CYS A 175 -0.69 -18.80 24.09
N TYR A 176 0.54 -18.31 24.03
CA TYR A 176 1.75 -19.10 24.25
C TYR A 176 2.71 -18.37 25.18
N CYS A 177 3.49 -19.16 25.91
CA CYS A 177 4.51 -18.66 26.83
C CYS A 177 5.74 -18.18 26.06
N ILE A 178 6.35 -17.09 26.56
CA ILE A 178 7.61 -16.55 26.04
C ILE A 178 8.69 -16.34 27.12
N ASN A 179 8.38 -16.62 28.38
CA ASN A 179 9.32 -16.44 29.49
C ASN A 179 10.11 -17.73 29.82
N ASN A 180 10.98 -17.66 30.82
CA ASN A 180 11.90 -18.75 31.15
C ASN A 180 11.21 -20.05 31.61
N SER A 181 9.92 -20.01 31.98
CA SER A 181 9.18 -21.23 32.36
C SER A 181 8.96 -22.20 31.21
N CYS A 182 8.95 -21.72 29.96
CA CYS A 182 8.80 -22.53 28.76
C CYS A 182 10.09 -22.66 27.93
N GLY A 183 11.18 -22.06 28.38
CA GLY A 183 12.49 -22.11 27.74
C GLY A 183 13.25 -20.80 27.84
N ASN A 184 14.56 -20.84 27.64
CA ASN A 184 15.40 -19.65 27.70
C ASN A 184 15.30 -18.84 26.39
N ASN A 185 15.20 -17.52 26.51
CA ASN A 185 15.24 -16.58 25.39
C ASN A 185 14.15 -16.79 24.32
N MET A 186 12.99 -17.32 24.71
CA MET A 186 11.88 -17.66 23.79
C MET A 186 11.33 -16.43 23.05
N ALA A 187 11.24 -15.29 23.72
CA ALA A 187 10.82 -14.04 23.12
C ALA A 187 11.70 -13.64 21.92
N MET A 188 13.02 -13.80 22.02
CA MET A 188 13.96 -13.39 20.97
C MET A 188 14.16 -14.48 19.91
N SER A 189 14.13 -15.76 20.29
CA SER A 189 14.24 -16.86 19.32
C SER A 189 13.03 -16.93 18.39
N SER A 190 11.87 -16.44 18.85
CA SER A 190 10.61 -16.36 18.09
C SER A 190 10.18 -14.92 17.80
N LEU A 191 11.14 -14.00 17.67
CA LEU A 191 10.88 -12.56 17.61
C LEU A 191 9.88 -12.16 16.52
N SER A 192 9.99 -12.74 15.32
CA SER A 192 9.07 -12.41 14.21
C SER A 192 7.62 -12.76 14.54
N ARG A 193 7.40 -13.90 15.19
CA ARG A 193 6.07 -14.33 15.64
C ARG A 193 5.57 -13.46 16.80
N VAL A 194 6.44 -13.20 17.78
CA VAL A 194 6.12 -12.32 18.91
C VAL A 194 5.73 -10.92 18.45
N LEU A 195 6.48 -10.33 17.52
CA LEU A 195 6.14 -9.02 16.97
C LEU A 195 4.83 -9.08 16.19
N GLY A 196 4.65 -10.06 15.30
CA GLY A 196 3.43 -10.17 14.51
C GLY A 196 2.15 -10.44 15.32
N ASP A 197 2.25 -11.11 16.48
CA ASP A 197 1.11 -11.30 17.39
C ASP A 197 0.90 -10.08 18.33
N LEU A 198 1.90 -9.20 18.49
CA LEU A 198 1.78 -7.95 19.27
C LEU A 198 1.30 -6.76 18.42
N GLY A 199 1.58 -6.74 17.11
CA GLY A 199 1.24 -5.64 16.21
C GLY A 199 1.63 -5.88 14.76
#